data_AF-A0A1C6A140-F1
#
_entry.id   AF-A0A1C6A140-F1
#
_cell.length_a   1.000
_cell.length_b   1.000
_cell.length_c   1.000
_cell.angle_alpha   90.00
_cell.angle_beta   90.00
_cell.angle_gamma   90.00
#
_symmetry.space_group_name_H-M   'P 1'
#
loop_
_entity.id
_entity.type
_entity.pdbx_description
1 polymer ?
#
loop_
_entity_poly.entity_id
_entity_poly.type
_entity_poly.pdbx_seq_one_letter_code
_entity_poly.pdbx_strand_id
1 'polypeptide(L)'
;MMQVKFTFKKYKTKIIIIALTTILVGFILMQINTNSVIQEIYDAFYSTDCYVPASLSKYYNNQDIDDYNIIFVDDDKFNNNIKSHFNELHEYNNSNYTINLEVKRVYTIHDFKSGYLWIKYSVVVLDKTGNIMTSSKNIPVKLKIKKNKSNWEVIRIDEKEAYSNTKDFFDFWTI
;
A
#
# COMPACT_ATOMS: atom_id res chain seq x y z
N MET A 1 47.06 -37.72 -0.46
CA MET A 1 46.01 -36.72 -0.17
C MET A 1 46.23 -35.50 -1.05
N MET A 2 45.36 -35.28 -2.03
CA MET A 2 45.46 -34.16 -2.99
C MET A 2 44.63 -32.98 -2.47
N GLN A 3 45.28 -31.88 -2.07
CA GLN A 3 44.59 -30.64 -1.71
C GLN A 3 44.21 -29.89 -2.99
N VAL A 4 42.91 -29.81 -3.26
CA VAL A 4 42.36 -28.94 -4.31
C VAL A 4 42.39 -27.50 -3.79
N LYS A 5 43.39 -26.73 -4.21
CA LYS A 5 43.41 -25.27 -4.01
C LYS A 5 42.40 -24.62 -4.96
N PHE A 6 41.26 -24.20 -4.42
CA PHE A 6 40.34 -23.31 -5.13
C PHE A 6 40.94 -21.89 -5.21
N THR A 7 41.86 -21.67 -6.16
CA THR A 7 42.29 -20.33 -6.54
C THR A 7 41.23 -19.70 -7.44
N PHE A 8 40.14 -19.20 -6.83
CA PHE A 8 39.28 -18.25 -7.53
C PHE A 8 40.12 -17.02 -7.88
N LYS A 9 40.35 -16.82 -9.18
CA LYS A 9 41.11 -15.68 -9.73
C LYS A 9 40.49 -14.39 -9.16
N LYS A 10 41.22 -13.68 -8.30
CA LYS A 10 40.81 -12.47 -7.53
C LYS A 10 39.98 -11.44 -8.33
N TYR A 11 40.20 -11.37 -9.64
CA TYR A 11 39.47 -10.52 -10.60
C TYR A 11 38.01 -10.95 -10.83
N LYS A 12 37.73 -12.26 -10.93
CA LYS A 12 36.36 -12.79 -11.06
C LYS A 12 35.52 -12.51 -9.81
N THR A 13 36.12 -12.64 -8.63
CA THR A 13 35.46 -12.32 -7.36
C THR A 13 35.06 -10.84 -7.27
N LYS A 14 35.93 -9.91 -7.70
CA LYS A 14 35.60 -8.47 -7.75
C LYS A 14 34.43 -8.17 -8.68
N ILE A 15 34.40 -8.78 -9.87
CA ILE A 15 33.30 -8.60 -10.83
C ILE A 15 31.97 -9.09 -10.23
N ILE A 16 31.98 -10.25 -9.58
CA ILE A 16 30.78 -10.82 -8.94
C ILE A 16 30.27 -9.89 -7.82
N ILE A 17 31.16 -9.37 -6.98
CA ILE A 17 30.79 -8.43 -5.91
C ILE A 17 30.17 -7.16 -6.50
N ILE A 18 30.78 -6.58 -7.53
CA ILE A 18 30.25 -5.37 -8.18
C ILE A 18 28.84 -5.64 -8.74
N ALA A 19 28.66 -6.73 -9.48
CA ALA A 19 27.36 -7.09 -10.05
C ALA A 19 26.27 -7.23 -8.96
N LEU A 20 26.56 -7.93 -7.87
CA LEU A 20 25.63 -8.09 -6.75
C LEU A 20 25.28 -6.75 -6.09
N THR A 21 26.28 -5.88 -5.88
CA THR A 21 26.03 -4.55 -5.31
C THR A 21 25.16 -3.68 -6.22
N THR A 22 25.36 -3.71 -7.54
CA THR A 22 24.53 -2.96 -8.49
C THR A 22 23.08 -3.44 -8.48
N ILE A 23 22.85 -4.75 -8.42
CA ILE A 23 21.49 -5.33 -8.32
C ILE A 23 20.82 -4.89 -7.03
N LEU A 24 21.53 -4.95 -5.90
CA LEU A 24 21.00 -4.54 -4.60
C LEU A 24 20.63 -3.06 -4.57
N VAL A 25 21.49 -2.17 -5.09
CA VAL A 25 21.21 -0.73 -5.18
C VAL A 25 20.00 -0.48 -6.08
N GLY A 26 19.90 -1.17 -7.22
CA GLY A 26 18.73 -1.08 -8.09
C GLY A 26 17.43 -1.45 -7.37
N PHE A 27 17.46 -2.53 -6.60
CA PHE A 27 16.31 -2.98 -5.81
C PHE A 27 15.90 -1.98 -4.72
N ILE A 28 16.88 -1.44 -3.98
CA ILE A 28 16.63 -0.40 -2.96
C ILE A 28 16.03 0.86 -3.61
N LEU A 29 16.54 1.29 -4.76
CA LEU A 29 16.02 2.45 -5.48
C LEU A 29 14.58 2.24 -5.94
N MET A 30 14.22 1.04 -6.41
CA MET A 30 12.84 0.71 -6.76
C MET A 30 11.90 0.81 -5.56
N GLN A 31 12.33 0.28 -4.41
CA GLN A 31 11.53 0.38 -3.18
C GLN A 31 11.36 1.81 -2.70
N ILE A 32 12.45 2.58 -2.60
CA ILE A 32 12.42 3.96 -2.12
C ILE A 32 11.56 4.84 -3.03
N ASN A 33 11.58 4.60 -4.35
CA ASN A 33 10.80 5.39 -5.31
C ASN A 33 9.32 5.42 -4.93
N THR A 34 8.79 4.34 -4.36
CA THR A 34 7.35 4.16 -4.09
C THR A 34 6.99 4.28 -2.61
N ASN A 35 7.90 4.79 -1.75
CA ASN A 35 7.60 5.01 -0.33
C ASN A 35 6.49 6.03 -0.10
N SER A 36 6.35 7.02 -0.97
CA SER A 36 5.26 8.01 -0.88
C SER A 36 3.88 7.36 -0.93
N VAL A 37 3.72 6.31 -1.74
CA VAL A 37 2.45 5.57 -1.86
C VAL A 37 2.13 4.85 -0.55
N ILE A 38 3.13 4.23 0.09
CA ILE A 38 2.95 3.57 1.39
C ILE A 38 2.57 4.59 2.46
N GLN A 39 3.22 5.76 2.48
CA GLN A 39 2.89 6.82 3.42
C GLN A 39 1.46 7.32 3.22
N GLU A 40 1.01 7.51 1.98
CA GLU A 40 -0.35 7.96 1.69
C GLU A 40 -1.41 6.97 2.19
N ILE A 41 -1.12 5.67 2.20
CA ILE A 41 -1.99 4.64 2.79
C ILE A 41 -2.05 4.79 4.32
N TYR A 42 -0.91 4.99 4.99
CA TYR A 42 -0.90 5.30 6.42
C TYR A 42 -1.74 6.54 6.71
N ASP A 43 -1.51 7.62 5.97
CA ASP A 43 -2.22 8.88 6.13
C ASP A 43 -3.74 8.72 5.89
N ALA A 44 -4.16 7.84 4.98
CA ALA A 44 -5.57 7.56 4.71
C ALA A 44 -6.27 6.86 5.90
N PHE A 45 -5.67 5.82 6.46
CA PHE A 45 -6.23 5.13 7.65
C PHE A 45 -6.29 6.02 8.89
N TYR A 46 -5.34 6.97 9.01
CA TYR A 46 -5.28 7.94 10.10
C TYR A 46 -5.86 9.31 9.72
N SER A 47 -6.68 9.40 8.67
CA SER A 47 -7.44 10.61 8.36
C SER A 47 -8.79 10.62 9.09
N THR A 48 -9.18 11.77 9.61
CA THR A 48 -10.51 12.01 10.21
C THR A 48 -11.52 12.53 9.20
N ASP A 49 -11.07 12.86 7.98
CA ASP A 49 -11.96 13.30 6.91
C ASP A 49 -12.75 12.10 6.41
N CYS A 50 -14.01 12.31 6.03
CA CYS A 50 -14.85 11.33 5.37
C CYS A 50 -14.81 11.58 3.86
N TYR A 51 -14.38 10.59 3.09
CA TYR A 51 -14.31 10.69 1.62
C TYR A 51 -15.55 10.07 0.98
N VAL A 52 -16.21 10.80 0.09
CA VAL A 52 -17.46 10.39 -0.54
C VAL A 52 -17.48 10.70 -2.04
N PRO A 53 -18.26 9.95 -2.87
CA PRO A 53 -18.45 10.29 -4.27
C PRO A 53 -19.10 11.67 -4.44
N ALA A 54 -18.64 12.44 -5.42
CA ALA A 54 -19.12 13.79 -5.71
C ALA A 54 -20.63 13.83 -6.05
N SER A 55 -21.18 12.78 -6.66
CA SER A 55 -22.62 12.66 -6.91
C SER A 55 -23.49 12.70 -5.65
N LEU A 56 -22.95 12.31 -4.49
CA LEU A 56 -23.67 12.32 -3.22
C LEU A 56 -23.64 13.68 -2.51
N SER A 57 -22.96 14.70 -3.06
CA SER A 57 -22.84 16.03 -2.44
C SER A 57 -24.16 16.67 -2.05
N LYS A 58 -25.20 16.52 -2.87
CA LYS A 58 -26.54 17.05 -2.57
C LYS A 58 -27.21 16.36 -1.38
N TYR A 59 -26.89 15.09 -1.14
CA TYR A 59 -27.47 14.35 -0.02
C TYR A 59 -26.82 14.79 1.29
N TYR A 60 -25.49 14.85 1.33
CA TYR A 60 -24.73 15.21 2.54
C TYR A 60 -24.82 16.70 2.90
N ASN A 61 -24.90 17.62 1.93
CA ASN A 61 -25.07 19.05 2.24
C ASN A 61 -26.40 19.39 2.94
N ASN A 62 -27.36 18.47 2.97
CA ASN A 62 -28.66 18.64 3.62
C ASN A 62 -28.77 17.88 4.95
N GLN A 63 -27.72 17.19 5.37
CA GLN A 63 -27.66 16.54 6.69
C GLN A 63 -26.84 17.41 7.65
N ASP A 64 -27.28 17.51 8.90
CA ASP A 64 -26.39 17.90 9.99
C ASP A 64 -25.42 16.73 10.17
N ILE A 65 -24.20 16.90 9.68
CA ILE A 65 -23.19 15.84 9.72
C ILE A 65 -22.29 16.12 10.91
N ASP A 66 -22.31 15.18 11.86
CA ASP A 66 -21.52 15.24 13.08
C ASP A 66 -20.02 15.31 12.78
N ASP A 67 -19.30 16.20 13.49
CA ASP A 67 -17.86 16.24 13.84
C ASP A 67 -16.74 15.88 12.81
N TYR A 68 -17.03 15.52 11.56
CA TYR A 68 -16.02 15.21 10.54
C TYR A 68 -16.16 16.05 9.26
N ASN A 69 -15.01 16.33 8.64
CA ASN A 69 -14.94 17.06 7.38
C ASN A 69 -15.20 16.13 6.20
N ILE A 70 -15.99 16.58 5.23
CA ILE A 70 -16.40 15.77 4.08
C ILE A 70 -15.63 16.22 2.85
N ILE A 71 -14.96 15.27 2.20
CA ILE A 71 -14.20 15.50 0.99
C ILE A 71 -14.85 14.72 -0.16
N PHE A 72 -15.39 15.47 -1.12
CA PHE A 72 -15.96 14.89 -2.33
C PHE A 72 -14.85 14.52 -3.32
N VAL A 73 -14.86 13.27 -3.76
CA VAL A 73 -13.96 12.74 -4.79
C VAL A 73 -14.76 12.48 -6.06
N ASP A 74 -14.16 12.79 -7.20
CA ASP A 74 -14.69 12.46 -8.52
C ASP A 74 -15.12 10.99 -8.59
N ASP A 75 -16.38 10.76 -8.97
CA ASP A 75 -17.02 9.45 -9.01
C ASP A 75 -16.20 8.42 -9.79
N ASP A 76 -15.62 8.82 -10.93
CA ASP A 76 -14.82 7.94 -11.78
C ASP A 76 -13.51 7.50 -11.12
N LYS A 77 -13.07 8.24 -10.10
CA LYS A 77 -11.82 8.01 -9.37
C LYS A 77 -12.04 7.47 -7.97
N PHE A 78 -13.25 7.53 -7.44
CA PHE A 78 -13.55 7.21 -6.04
C PHE A 78 -12.99 5.85 -5.62
N ASN A 79 -13.25 4.80 -6.40
CA ASN A 79 -12.79 3.44 -6.07
C ASN A 79 -11.27 3.24 -6.21
N ASN A 80 -10.55 4.15 -6.88
CA ASN A 80 -9.11 4.04 -7.10
C ASN A 80 -8.31 5.11 -6.34
N ASN A 81 -8.99 5.97 -5.58
CA ASN A 81 -8.35 6.98 -4.76
C ASN A 81 -7.96 6.34 -3.42
N ILE A 82 -6.68 6.46 -3.05
CA ILE A 82 -6.11 5.83 -1.86
C ILE A 82 -6.85 6.27 -0.61
N LYS A 83 -7.17 7.57 -0.51
CA LYS A 83 -7.83 8.12 0.67
C LYS A 83 -9.22 7.57 0.81
N SER A 84 -10.05 7.62 -0.24
CA SER A 84 -11.40 7.02 -0.16
C SER A 84 -11.38 5.51 0.08
N HIS A 85 -10.46 4.77 -0.54
CA HIS A 85 -10.40 3.31 -0.40
C HIS A 85 -9.94 2.86 0.99
N PHE A 86 -8.95 3.51 1.59
CA PHE A 86 -8.37 3.06 2.87
C PHE A 86 -8.90 3.81 4.11
N ASN A 87 -9.76 4.82 3.93
CA ASN A 87 -10.36 5.61 5.00
C ASN A 87 -11.72 5.06 5.48
N GLU A 88 -11.99 3.77 5.29
CA GLU A 88 -13.25 3.14 5.73
C GLU A 88 -13.47 3.23 7.25
N LEU A 89 -12.40 3.44 8.03
CA LEU A 89 -12.41 3.48 9.49
C LEU A 89 -12.32 4.91 10.07
N HIS A 90 -12.62 5.96 9.29
CA HIS A 90 -12.51 7.35 9.75
C HIS A 90 -13.28 7.64 11.06
N GLU A 91 -14.43 7.00 11.26
CA GLU A 91 -15.22 7.14 12.49
C GLU A 91 -14.47 6.67 13.75
N TYR A 92 -13.52 5.76 13.61
CA TYR A 92 -12.66 5.26 14.69
C TYR A 92 -11.38 6.06 14.85
N ASN A 93 -11.15 7.09 14.02
CA ASN A 93 -9.95 7.90 14.14
C ASN A 93 -10.21 9.12 15.03
N ASN A 94 -10.52 8.86 16.30
CA ASN A 94 -10.73 9.88 17.31
C ASN A 94 -10.14 9.44 18.65
N SER A 95 -10.21 10.30 19.66
CA SER A 95 -9.59 10.06 20.98
C SER A 95 -10.15 8.86 21.77
N ASN A 96 -11.30 8.31 21.38
CA ASN A 96 -11.92 7.16 22.05
C ASN A 96 -11.42 5.81 21.54
N TYR A 97 -10.67 5.78 20.44
CA TYR A 97 -10.22 4.56 19.79
C TYR A 97 -8.73 4.63 19.46
N THR A 98 -8.15 3.47 19.19
CA THR A 98 -6.77 3.37 18.71
C THR A 98 -6.74 2.46 17.49
N ILE A 99 -6.24 2.98 16.38
CA ILE A 99 -6.03 2.24 15.14
C ILE A 99 -4.58 1.76 15.10
N ASN A 100 -4.40 0.44 15.19
CA ASN A 100 -3.10 -0.19 14.99
C ASN A 100 -3.02 -0.73 13.56
N LEU A 101 -2.34 0.01 12.70
CA LEU A 101 -2.13 -0.35 11.29
C LEU A 101 -0.71 -0.88 11.08
N GLU A 102 -0.61 -2.00 10.38
CA GLU A 102 0.63 -2.51 9.83
C GLU A 102 0.51 -2.62 8.31
N VAL A 103 1.28 -1.83 7.56
CA VAL A 103 1.41 -1.96 6.10
C VAL A 103 2.77 -2.54 5.75
N LYS A 104 2.77 -3.71 5.10
CA LYS A 104 3.96 -4.41 4.61
C LYS A 104 4.02 -4.37 3.09
N ARG A 105 5.09 -3.79 2.55
CA ARG A 105 5.42 -3.96 1.13
C ARG A 105 5.91 -5.39 0.90
N VAL A 106 5.29 -6.10 -0.05
CA VAL A 106 5.70 -7.45 -0.45
C VAL A 106 6.74 -7.37 -1.56
N TYR A 107 6.42 -6.67 -2.66
CA TYR A 107 7.37 -6.34 -3.72
C TYR A 107 6.84 -5.22 -4.62
N THR A 108 7.73 -4.68 -5.44
CA THR A 108 7.44 -3.62 -6.41
C THR A 108 8.15 -3.93 -7.70
N ILE A 109 7.45 -3.77 -8.83
CA ILE A 109 8.03 -3.90 -10.17
C ILE A 109 7.57 -2.70 -10.97
N HIS A 110 8.52 -1.92 -11.51
CA HIS A 110 8.22 -0.75 -12.33
C HIS A 110 9.37 -0.42 -13.29
N ASP A 111 9.06 0.33 -14.33
CA ASP A 111 10.02 0.88 -15.29
C ASP A 111 10.40 2.36 -14.97
N PHE A 112 10.13 2.80 -13.74
CA PHE A 112 10.26 4.19 -13.27
C PHE A 112 9.28 5.20 -13.93
N LYS A 113 8.34 4.72 -14.76
CA LYS A 113 7.22 5.50 -15.29
C LYS A 113 5.88 4.95 -14.83
N SER A 114 5.76 3.63 -14.75
CA SER A 114 4.58 2.91 -14.30
C SER A 114 4.97 1.53 -13.78
N GLY A 115 4.08 0.92 -13.03
CA GLY A 115 4.29 -0.43 -12.55
C GLY A 115 3.24 -0.83 -11.56
N TYR A 116 3.64 -1.76 -10.71
CA TYR A 116 2.78 -2.35 -9.70
C TYR A 116 3.51 -2.44 -8.36
N LEU A 117 2.75 -2.21 -7.31
CA LEU A 117 3.17 -2.32 -5.92
C LEU A 117 2.21 -3.28 -5.21
N TRP A 118 2.78 -4.35 -4.65
CA TRP A 118 2.02 -5.28 -3.82
C TRP A 118 2.30 -5.02 -2.36
N ILE A 119 1.22 -4.90 -1.60
CA ILE A 119 1.27 -4.73 -0.16
C ILE A 119 0.40 -5.77 0.52
N LYS A 120 0.60 -5.93 1.82
CA LYS A 120 -0.37 -6.50 2.73
C LYS A 120 -0.60 -5.51 3.86
N TYR A 121 -1.83 -5.32 4.27
CA TYR A 121 -2.10 -4.57 5.49
C TYR A 121 -2.83 -5.44 6.52
N SER A 122 -2.60 -5.12 7.80
CA SER A 122 -3.39 -5.61 8.91
C SER A 122 -3.81 -4.42 9.74
N VAL A 123 -5.07 -4.39 10.15
CA VAL A 123 -5.62 -3.31 10.95
C VAL A 123 -6.37 -3.91 12.14
N VAL A 124 -6.16 -3.31 13.31
CA VAL A 124 -6.90 -3.63 14.53
C VAL A 124 -7.38 -2.31 15.13
N VAL A 125 -8.68 -2.21 15.36
CA VAL A 125 -9.29 -1.08 16.06
C VAL A 125 -9.55 -1.49 17.50
N LEU A 126 -9.01 -0.73 18.44
CA LEU A 126 -9.20 -0.92 19.87
C LEU A 126 -10.09 0.20 20.44
N ASP A 127 -10.98 -0.15 21.36
CA ASP A 127 -11.65 0.86 22.20
C ASP A 127 -10.70 1.45 23.25
N LYS A 128 -11.13 2.50 23.96
CA LYS A 128 -10.37 3.13 25.05
C LYS A 128 -9.95 2.20 26.20
N THR A 129 -10.57 1.03 26.32
CA THR A 129 -10.25 0.02 27.33
C THR A 129 -9.32 -1.08 26.80
N GLY A 130 -8.97 -1.02 25.51
CA GLY A 130 -8.09 -1.97 24.84
C GLY A 130 -8.79 -3.19 24.24
N ASN A 131 -10.14 -3.23 24.19
CA ASN A 131 -10.85 -4.33 23.54
C ASN A 131 -10.86 -4.15 22.02
N ILE A 132 -10.76 -5.26 21.28
CA ILE A 132 -10.85 -5.26 19.82
C ILE A 132 -12.29 -5.04 19.39
N MET A 133 -12.54 -3.95 18.67
CA MET A 133 -13.83 -3.63 18.06
C MET A 133 -13.97 -4.31 16.70
N THR A 134 -12.93 -4.19 15.88
CA THR A 134 -12.85 -4.83 14.57
C THR A 134 -11.40 -5.08 14.22
N SER A 135 -11.15 -6.07 13.37
CA SER A 135 -9.82 -6.38 12.89
C SER A 135 -9.85 -7.06 11.53
N SER A 136 -8.83 -6.79 10.73
CA SER A 136 -8.53 -7.48 9.49
C SER A 136 -7.03 -7.79 9.44
N LYS A 137 -6.66 -8.95 8.89
CA LYS A 137 -5.26 -9.41 8.94
C LYS A 137 -4.77 -9.90 7.58
N ASN A 138 -3.59 -9.45 7.21
CA ASN A 138 -2.86 -9.83 6.01
C ASN A 138 -3.66 -9.64 4.70
N ILE A 139 -4.48 -8.59 4.62
CA ILE A 139 -5.26 -8.28 3.43
C ILE A 139 -4.32 -7.89 2.29
N PRO A 140 -4.29 -8.66 1.20
CA PRO A 140 -3.41 -8.38 0.08
C PRO A 140 -4.00 -7.29 -0.83
N VAL A 141 -3.17 -6.31 -1.21
CA VAL A 141 -3.55 -5.26 -2.17
C VAL A 141 -2.51 -5.13 -3.28
N LYS A 142 -2.97 -5.11 -4.53
CA LYS A 142 -2.19 -4.83 -5.74
C LYS A 142 -2.55 -3.44 -6.21
N LEU A 143 -1.55 -2.56 -6.23
CA LEU A 143 -1.70 -1.17 -6.65
C LEU A 143 -1.04 -0.99 -8.01
N LYS A 144 -1.80 -0.54 -9.01
CA LYS A 144 -1.22 -0.04 -10.24
C LYS A 144 -0.80 1.41 -10.03
N ILE A 145 0.47 1.68 -10.24
CA ILE A 145 1.07 2.98 -10.00
C ILE A 145 1.59 3.60 -11.29
N LYS A 146 1.49 4.92 -11.38
CA LYS A 146 2.04 5.72 -12.47
C LYS A 146 2.77 6.92 -11.89
N LYS A 147 3.94 7.21 -12.45
CA LYS A 147 4.71 8.38 -12.07
C LYS A 147 4.17 9.60 -12.81
N ASN A 148 3.74 10.60 -12.05
CA ASN A 148 3.39 11.92 -12.54
C ASN A 148 4.42 12.92 -12.01
N LYS A 149 5.28 13.41 -12.89
CA LYS A 149 6.45 14.23 -12.53
C LYS A 149 7.32 13.52 -11.50
N SER A 150 7.35 14.00 -10.26
CA SER A 150 8.15 13.46 -9.16
C SER A 150 7.39 12.49 -8.27
N ASN A 151 6.06 12.44 -8.38
CA ASN A 151 5.19 11.70 -7.46
C ASN A 151 4.65 10.43 -8.12
N TRP A 152 4.44 9.40 -7.32
CA TRP A 152 3.68 8.22 -7.74
C TRP A 152 2.23 8.40 -7.38
N GLU A 153 1.37 8.14 -8.35
CA GLU A 153 -0.07 8.14 -8.19
C GLU A 153 -0.57 6.71 -8.36
N VAL A 154 -1.49 6.30 -7.51
CA VAL A 154 -2.24 5.06 -7.70
C VAL A 154 -3.36 5.34 -8.69
N ILE A 155 -3.45 4.50 -9.71
CA ILE A 155 -4.45 4.60 -10.78
C ILE A 155 -5.42 3.42 -10.78
N ARG A 156 -5.10 2.36 -10.03
CA ARG A 156 -5.99 1.22 -9.80
C ARG A 156 -5.65 0.53 -8.49
N ILE A 157 -6.68 0.20 -7.72
CA ILE A 157 -6.58 -0.59 -6.50
C ILE A 157 -7.31 -1.91 -6.75
N ASP A 158 -6.59 -3.02 -6.64
CA ASP A 158 -7.18 -4.35 -6.62
C ASP A 158 -6.92 -4.95 -5.24
N GLU A 159 -7.96 -5.02 -4.41
CA GLU A 159 -7.95 -5.65 -3.11
C GLU A 159 -8.68 -7.00 -3.17
N LYS A 160 -8.21 -7.98 -2.39
CA LYS A 160 -8.88 -9.28 -2.27
C LYS A 160 -9.14 -9.59 -0.81
N GLU A 161 -10.41 -9.66 -0.43
CA GLU A 161 -10.80 -10.27 0.83
C GLU A 161 -10.36 -11.75 0.87
N ALA A 162 -10.13 -12.27 2.08
CA ALA A 162 -9.37 -13.49 2.37
C ALA A 162 -9.93 -14.84 1.85
N TYR A 163 -10.86 -14.86 0.89
CA TYR A 163 -11.55 -16.07 0.41
C TYR A 163 -11.66 -16.17 -1.12
N SER A 164 -10.63 -15.74 -1.85
CA SER A 164 -10.57 -16.00 -3.29
C SER A 164 -10.02 -17.41 -3.57
N ASN A 165 -10.58 -18.12 -4.55
CA ASN A 165 -10.14 -19.47 -4.92
C ASN A 165 -8.64 -19.48 -5.31
N THR A 166 -8.02 -20.66 -5.39
CA THR A 166 -6.57 -20.78 -5.68
C THR A 166 -6.14 -20.07 -6.96
N LYS A 167 -7.01 -20.00 -7.97
CA LYS A 167 -6.72 -19.28 -9.22
C LYS A 167 -6.68 -17.77 -8.99
N ASP A 168 -7.67 -17.21 -8.31
CA ASP A 168 -7.71 -15.78 -7.97
C ASP A 168 -6.52 -15.36 -7.09
N PHE A 169 -6.06 -16.25 -6.20
CA PHE A 169 -4.84 -16.04 -5.42
C PHE A 169 -3.60 -15.95 -6.32
N PHE A 170 -3.41 -16.88 -7.28
CA PHE A 170 -2.27 -16.82 -8.18
C PHE A 170 -2.34 -15.62 -9.14
N ASP A 171 -3.51 -15.37 -9.72
CA ASP A 171 -3.74 -14.26 -10.65
C ASP A 171 -3.42 -12.91 -9.97
N PHE A 172 -3.71 -12.78 -8.67
CA PHE A 172 -3.38 -11.61 -7.87
C PHE A 172 -1.87 -11.31 -7.80
N TRP A 173 -1.03 -12.34 -7.70
CA TRP A 173 0.43 -12.22 -7.62
C TRP A 173 1.11 -12.15 -8.99
N THR A 174 0.35 -12.35 -10.07
CA THR A 174 0.85 -12.17 -11.44
C THR A 174 0.63 -10.75 -11.95
N ILE A 175 1.42 -10.33 -12.94
CA ILE A 175 1.37 -8.98 -13.54
C ILE A 175 0.16 -8.88 -14.46
#